data_AF-A0A090QE77-F1
#
_entry.id   AF-A0A090QE77-F1
#
_cell.length_a   1.000
_cell.length_b   1.000
_cell.length_c   1.000
_cell.angle_alpha   90.00
_cell.angle_beta   90.00
_cell.angle_gamma   90.00
#
_symmetry.space_group_name_H-M   'P 1'
#
loop_
_entity.id
_entity.type
_entity.pdbx_description
1 polymer ?
#
loop_
_entity_poly.entity_id
_entity_poly.type
_entity_poly.pdbx_seq_one_letter_code
_entity_poly.pdbx_strand_id
1 'polypeptide(L)' 'MKGRSLILLHPANNAKRELRGCIAPVTQLTGIGKGINSKPLLQKLVSLCYQAFDRKEKVLLTIKS' A
#
# COMPACT_ATOMS: atom_id res chain seq x y z
N MET A 1 18.72 -0.44 -1.49
CA MET A 1 18.63 -1.01 -2.86
C MET A 1 19.02 0.08 -3.84
N LYS A 2 20.08 -0.10 -4.62
CA LYS A 2 20.43 0.85 -5.70
C LYS A 2 19.63 0.47 -6.96
N GLY A 3 19.11 1.46 -7.69
CA GLY A 3 18.46 1.26 -8.99
C GLY A 3 16.94 0.96 -9.00
N ARG A 4 16.18 1.36 -7.97
CA ARG A 4 14.73 1.14 -7.95
C ARG A 4 13.98 2.28 -8.66
N SER A 5 13.14 1.96 -9.64
CA SER A 5 12.37 2.93 -10.45
C SER A 5 10.91 3.11 -10.01
N LEU A 6 10.36 2.16 -9.26
CA LEU A 6 8.94 2.13 -8.84
C LEU A 6 8.81 1.88 -7.34
N ILE A 7 7.65 2.19 -6.75
CA ILE A 7 7.32 1.79 -5.38
C ILE A 7 6.34 0.61 -5.39
N LEU A 8 6.56 -0.36 -4.50
CA LEU A 8 5.69 -1.53 -4.36
C LEU A 8 4.74 -1.28 -3.20
N LEU A 9 3.46 -1.57 -3.44
CA LEU A 9 2.44 -1.63 -2.41
C LEU A 9 2.15 -3.10 -2.11
N HIS A 10 2.37 -3.55 -0.86
CA HIS A 10 2.11 -4.93 -0.45
C HIS A 10 1.60 -5.00 0.98
N PRO A 11 0.99 -6.11 1.43
CA PRO A 11 0.58 -6.24 2.82
C PRO A 11 1.81 -6.28 3.73
N ALA A 12 1.77 -5.51 4.81
CA ALA A 12 2.71 -5.56 5.92
C ALA A 12 2.06 -4.90 7.14
N ASN A 13 2.29 -5.45 8.33
CA ASN A 13 1.77 -4.91 9.58
C ASN A 13 2.88 -4.32 10.47
N ASN A 14 4.14 -4.58 10.14
CA ASN A 14 5.33 -4.07 10.79
C ASN A 14 6.33 -3.53 9.76
N ALA A 15 6.41 -2.20 9.68
CA ALA A 15 7.23 -1.49 8.70
C ALA A 15 8.71 -1.89 8.76
N LYS A 16 9.28 -2.00 9.96
CA LYS A 16 10.70 -2.31 10.16
C LYS A 16 11.06 -3.71 9.69
N ARG A 17 10.16 -4.69 9.88
CA ARG A 17 10.41 -6.10 9.53
C ARG A 17 10.08 -6.43 8.08
N GLU A 18 9.05 -5.80 7.52
CA GLU A 18 8.41 -6.27 6.30
C GLU A 18 8.56 -5.30 5.10
N LEU A 19 8.54 -3.98 5.31
CA LEU A 19 8.42 -3.04 4.18
C LEU A 19 9.72 -2.83 3.41
N ARG A 20 10.86 -2.70 4.08
CA ARG A 20 12.19 -2.58 3.44
C ARG A 20 12.24 -1.54 2.29
N GLY A 21 11.49 -0.44 2.41
CA GLY A 21 11.37 0.63 1.40
C GLY A 21 10.13 0.55 0.50
N CYS A 22 9.22 -0.40 0.74
CA CYS A 22 7.89 -0.47 0.16
C CYS A 22 6.85 0.26 1.02
N ILE A 23 5.59 0.29 0.57
CA ILE A 23 4.45 0.84 1.32
C ILE A 23 3.44 -0.28 1.59
N ALA A 24 2.77 -0.24 2.75
CA ALA A 24 1.61 -1.07 3.04
C ALA A 24 0.45 -0.20 3.49
N PRO A 25 -0.77 -0.45 2.97
CA PRO A 25 -1.97 0.12 3.54
C PRO A 25 -2.34 -0.68 4.81
N VAL A 26 -2.84 -0.01 5.85
CA VAL A 26 -3.41 -0.62 7.06
C VAL A 26 -4.73 0.07 7.41
N THR A 27 -5.67 -0.63 8.04
CA THR A 27 -6.95 0.00 8.44
C THR A 27 -6.81 0.85 9.69
N GLN A 28 -5.85 0.50 10.56
CA GLN A 28 -5.61 1.16 11.82
C GLN A 28 -4.12 1.10 12.15
N LEU A 29 -3.58 2.22 12.65
CA LEU A 29 -2.27 2.29 13.26
C LEU A 29 -2.36 1.83 14.71
N THR A 30 -1.46 0.93 15.11
CA THR A 30 -1.36 0.41 16.48
C THR A 30 -0.09 0.87 17.18
N GLY A 31 0.77 1.59 16.48
CA GLY A 31 1.97 2.20 17.00
C GLY A 31 2.87 2.71 15.88
N ILE A 32 4.03 3.26 16.23
CA ILE A 32 4.99 3.75 15.25
C ILE A 32 5.44 2.59 14.36
N GLY A 33 5.19 2.73 13.05
CA GLY A 33 5.52 1.70 12.05
C GLY A 33 4.76 0.39 12.23
N LYS A 34 3.64 0.38 12.96
CA LYS A 34 2.79 -0.80 13.16
C LYS A 34 1.33 -0.50 12.84
N GLY A 35 0.67 -1.44 12.19
CA GLY A 35 -0.76 -1.39 11.94
C GLY A 35 -1.34 -2.77 11.74
N ILE A 36 -2.65 -2.83 11.47
CA ILE A 36 -3.39 -4.09 11.31
C ILE A 36 -4.20 -4.11 10.02
N ASN A 37 -4.63 -5.31 9.63
CA ASN A 37 -5.51 -5.57 8.50
C ASN A 37 -4.96 -5.07 7.15
N SER A 38 -3.65 -5.16 6.93
CA SER A 38 -3.04 -4.73 5.66
C SER A 38 -3.49 -5.55 4.44
N LYS A 39 -3.65 -6.87 4.59
CA LYS A 39 -4.11 -7.76 3.51
C LYS A 39 -5.53 -7.41 3.00
N PRO A 40 -6.58 -7.36 3.83
CA PRO A 40 -7.92 -7.04 3.35
C PRO A 40 -8.01 -5.60 2.81
N LEU A 41 -7.28 -4.65 3.39
CA LEU A 41 -7.28 -3.28 2.86
C LEU A 41 -6.59 -3.20 1.49
N LEU A 42 -5.47 -3.90 1.29
CA LEU A 42 -4.82 -3.96 -0.01
C LEU A 42 -5.75 -4.61 -1.06
N GLN A 43 -6.46 -5.69 -0.71
CA GLN A 43 -7.42 -6.32 -1.62
C GLN A 43 -8.51 -5.34 -2.07
N LYS A 44 -9.06 -4.54 -1.14
CA LYS A 44 -10.03 -3.50 -1.48
C LYS A 44 -9.44 -2.43 -2.41
N LEU A 45 -8.23 -1.97 -2.12
CA LEU A 45 -7.55 -0.96 -2.93
C LEU A 45 -7.25 -1.47 -4.35
N VAL A 46 -6.72 -2.70 -4.47
CA VAL A 46 -6.44 -3.33 -5.77
C VAL A 46 -7.72 -3.54 -6.58
N SER A 47 -8.83 -3.91 -5.94
CA SER A 47 -10.13 -4.02 -6.61
C SER A 47 -10.59 -2.68 -7.21
N LEU A 48 -10.45 -1.57 -6.49
CA LEU A 48 -10.76 -0.23 -7.01
C LEU A 48 -9.83 0.15 -8.17
N CYS A 49 -8.54 -0.15 -8.06
CA CYS A 49 -7.58 0.11 -9.14
C CYS A 49 -7.92 -0.67 -10.40
N TYR A 50 -8.24 -1.96 -10.30
CA TYR A 50 -8.61 -2.77 -11.48
C TYR A 50 -9.87 -2.23 -12.16
N GLN A 51 -10.91 -1.88 -11.40
CA GLN A 51 -12.10 -1.26 -11.96
C GLN A 51 -11.80 0.05 -12.69
N ALA A 52 -10.92 0.89 -12.15
CA ALA A 52 -10.50 2.13 -12.81
C ALA A 52 -9.67 1.86 -14.08
N PHE A 53 -8.79 0.86 -14.04
CA PHE A 53 -7.99 0.46 -15.20
C PHE A 53 -8.86 -0.07 -16.35
N ASP A 54 -9.88 -0.88 -16.04
CA ASP A 54 -10.85 -1.38 -17.02
C ASP A 54 -11.59 -0.23 -17.72
N ARG A 55 -11.87 0.86 -16.98
CA ARG A 55 -12.47 2.10 -17.51
C ARG A 55 -11.46 3.07 -18.13
N LYS A 56 -10.17 2.70 -18.22
CA LYS A 56 -9.07 3.55 -18.70
C LYS A 56 -8.94 4.88 -17.96
N GLU A 57 -9.32 4.89 -16.68
CA GLU A 57 -9.21 6.06 -15.82
C GLU A 57 -7.77 6.23 -15.31
N LYS A 58 -7.37 7.49 -15.10
CA LYS A 58 -6.09 7.81 -14.47
C LYS A 58 -6.22 7.63 -12.96
N VAL A 59 -5.39 6.78 -12.37
CA VAL A 59 -5.31 6.58 -10.91
C VAL A 59 -4.18 7.43 -10.33
N LEU A 60 -4.48 8.22 -9.30
CA LEU A 60 -3.49 8.97 -8.53
C LEU A 60 -3.49 8.46 -7.07
N LEU A 61 -2.30 8.21 -6.52
CA LEU A 61 -2.10 7.91 -5.12
C LEU A 61 -1.60 9.16 -4.39
N THR A 62 -2.41 9.68 -3.47
CA THR A 62 -2.07 10.83 -2.62
C THR A 62 -1.87 10.37 -1.19
N ILE A 63 -0.69 10.62 -0.62
CA ILE A 63 -0.35 10.30 0.77
C ILE A 63 -0.31 11.61 1.56
N LYS A 64 -1.00 11.65 2.71
CA LYS A 64 -1.09 12.82 3.60
C LYS A 64 -0.64 12.45 5.01
N SER A 65 -0.16 13.45 5.77
CA SER A 65 0.16 13.37 7.20
C SER A 65 -1.07 13.69 8.05
#